data_AF-A0AAW9Z013-F1
#
_entry.id   AF-A0AAW9Z013-F1
#
_cell.length_a   1.000
_cell.length_b   1.000
_cell.length_c   1.000
_cell.angle_alpha   90.00
_cell.angle_beta   90.00
_cell.angle_gamma   90.00
#
_symmetry.space_group_name_H-M   'P 1'
#
loop_
_entity.id
_entity.type
_entity.pdbx_description
1 polymer ?
#
loop_
_entity_poly.entity_id
_entity_poly.type
_entity_poly.pdbx_seq_one_letter_code
_entity_poly.pdbx_strand_id
1 'polypeptide(L)'
;MMTPSEWRDWIIGSQEKYLDQRMLGVEAAQANGLVQAGKPLKRITKDIEKQRYEIHEPGSYKRIQQARLEKEKRRRELFKEGTRRWLEQKGG
;
A
#
# COMPACT_ATOMS: atom_id res chain seq x y z
N MET A 1 -0.03 25.28 26.61
CA MET A 1 -1.16 24.44 26.16
C MET A 1 -0.99 24.21 24.67
N MET A 2 -1.12 22.98 24.18
CA MET A 2 -1.20 22.73 22.73
C MET A 2 -2.51 23.31 22.18
N THR A 3 -2.46 23.82 20.95
CA THR A 3 -3.63 24.16 20.16
C THR A 3 -4.39 22.89 19.74
N PRO A 4 -5.68 23.00 19.38
CA PRO A 4 -6.44 21.85 18.87
C PRO A 4 -5.79 21.16 17.66
N SER A 5 -5.11 21.91 16.79
CA SER A 5 -4.35 21.36 15.66
C SER A 5 -3.12 20.58 16.12
N GLU A 6 -2.30 21.14 17.01
CA GLU A 6 -1.12 20.46 17.53
C GLU A 6 -1.48 19.19 18.32
N TRP A 7 -2.60 19.22 19.04
CA TRP A 7 -3.12 18.03 19.72
C TRP A 7 -3.54 16.95 18.72
N ARG A 8 -4.24 17.33 17.64
CA ARG A 8 -4.61 16.40 16.56
C ARG A 8 -3.37 15.79 15.90
N ASP A 9 -2.38 16.61 15.58
CA ASP A 9 -1.14 16.15 14.95
C ASP A 9 -0.36 15.21 15.88
N TRP A 10 -0.35 15.48 17.17
CA TRP A 10 0.26 14.59 18.18
C TRP A 10 -0.44 13.23 18.26
N ILE A 11 -1.77 13.19 18.17
CA ILE A 11 -2.53 11.92 18.11
C ILE A 11 -2.18 11.15 16.84
N ILE A 12 -2.19 11.83 15.68
CA ILE A 12 -1.84 11.23 14.39
C ILE A 12 -0.43 10.65 14.44
N GLY A 13 0.56 11.43 14.88
CA GLY A 13 1.94 10.98 15.00
C GLY A 13 2.11 9.81 15.97
N SER A 14 1.34 9.77 17.05
CA SER A 14 1.34 8.63 17.99
C SER A 14 0.77 7.36 17.34
N GLN A 15 -0.28 7.49 16.54
CA GLN A 15 -0.85 6.37 15.79
C GLN A 15 0.10 5.89 14.69
N GLU A 16 0.77 6.79 13.97
CA GLU A 16 1.78 6.43 12.98
C GLU A 16 2.96 5.67 13.59
N LYS A 17 3.48 6.14 14.73
CA LYS A 17 4.56 5.47 15.46
C LYS A 17 4.18 4.04 15.86
N TYR A 18 2.92 3.83 16.27
CA TYR A 18 2.41 2.50 16.57
C TYR A 18 2.38 1.60 15.32
N LEU A 19 1.98 2.13 14.17
CA LEU A 19 2.00 1.41 12.90
C LEU A 19 3.42 1.09 12.43
N ASP A 20 4.39 1.96 12.66
CA ASP A 20 5.81 1.70 12.37
C ASP A 20 6.33 0.53 13.19
N GLN A 21 6.04 0.50 14.50
CA GLN A 21 6.43 -0.61 15.37
C GLN A 21 5.84 -1.95 14.91
N ARG A 22 4.58 -1.96 14.48
CA ARG A 22 3.95 -3.17 13.90
C ARG A 22 4.63 -3.60 12.61
N MET A 23 5.04 -2.65 11.77
CA MET A 23 5.74 -2.94 10.52
C MET A 23 7.13 -3.54 10.78
N LEU A 24 7.86 -3.02 11.76
CA LEU A 24 9.15 -3.59 12.19
C LEU A 24 9.01 -5.05 12.63
N GLY A 25 7.95 -5.39 13.36
CA GLY A 25 7.66 -6.78 13.72
C GLY A 25 7.40 -7.69 12.52
N VAL A 26 6.71 -7.18 11.49
CA VAL A 26 6.48 -7.90 10.23
C VAL A 26 7.80 -8.13 9.48
N GLU A 27 8.65 -7.10 9.39
CA GLU A 27 9.95 -7.18 8.72
C GLU A 27 10.90 -8.15 9.45
N ALA A 28 10.95 -8.11 10.77
CA ALA A 28 11.73 -9.05 11.57
C ALA A 28 11.24 -10.50 11.38
N ALA A 29 9.92 -10.73 11.35
CA ALA A 29 9.36 -12.06 11.07
C ALA A 29 9.68 -12.55 9.66
N GLN A 30 9.69 -11.65 8.67
CA GLN A 30 10.09 -11.96 7.29
C GLN A 30 11.58 -12.30 7.21
N ALA A 31 12.45 -11.52 7.85
CA ALA A 31 13.89 -11.72 7.86
C ALA A 31 14.28 -13.04 8.56
N ASN A 32 13.58 -13.41 9.63
CA ASN A 32 13.84 -14.63 10.40
C ASN A 32 13.28 -15.90 9.76
N GLY A 33 12.66 -15.83 8.57
CA GLY A 33 12.12 -17.01 7.88
C GLY A 33 10.98 -17.71 8.64
N LEU A 34 10.40 -17.08 9.66
CA LEU A 34 9.28 -17.61 10.47
C LEU A 34 7.98 -17.78 9.66
N VAL A 35 7.99 -17.38 8.39
CA VAL A 35 6.88 -17.49 7.44
C VAL A 35 6.77 -18.92 6.89
N GLN A 36 6.75 -19.94 7.75
CA GLN A 36 6.41 -21.32 7.35
C GLN A 36 4.89 -21.52 7.14
N ALA A 37 4.06 -20.50 7.40
CA ALA A 37 2.60 -20.58 7.30
C ALA A 37 2.01 -19.62 6.24
N GLY A 38 2.60 -19.52 5.05
CA GLY A 38 1.97 -19.14 3.77
C GLY A 38 1.22 -17.79 3.57
N LYS A 39 0.49 -17.21 4.54
CA LYS A 39 -0.40 -16.05 4.36
C LYS A 39 -0.59 -14.99 5.50
N PRO A 40 0.24 -14.80 6.56
CA PRO A 40 -0.08 -13.78 7.57
C PRO A 40 0.50 -12.38 7.25
N LEU A 41 1.76 -12.29 6.83
CA LEU A 41 2.50 -11.01 6.82
C LEU A 41 1.97 -10.01 5.77
N LYS A 42 1.70 -10.46 4.55
CA LYS A 42 1.18 -9.60 3.48
C LYS A 42 -0.17 -8.97 3.83
N ARG A 43 -1.03 -9.68 4.59
CA ARG A 43 -2.31 -9.14 5.06
C ARG A 43 -2.07 -8.09 6.13
N ILE A 44 -1.16 -8.35 7.08
CA ILE A 44 -0.78 -7.39 8.11
C ILE A 44 -0.21 -6.10 7.48
N THR A 45 0.70 -6.21 6.50
CA THR A 45 1.23 -5.05 5.77
C THR A 45 0.12 -4.24 5.09
N LYS A 46 -0.84 -4.92 4.44
CA LYS A 46 -2.00 -4.24 3.80
C LYS A 46 -2.90 -3.56 4.83
N ASP A 47 -3.14 -4.19 5.96
CA ASP A 47 -3.96 -3.62 7.03
C ASP A 47 -3.26 -2.39 7.66
N ILE A 48 -1.93 -2.43 7.83
CA ILE A 48 -1.13 -1.27 8.25
C ILE A 48 -1.23 -0.14 7.22
N GLU A 49 -1.05 -0.44 5.92
CA GLU A 49 -1.17 0.55 4.85
C GLU A 49 -2.57 1.21 4.87
N LYS A 50 -3.63 0.40 5.00
CA LYS A 50 -4.99 0.91 5.13
C LYS A 50 -5.15 1.84 6.34
N GLN A 51 -4.64 1.44 7.50
CA GLN A 51 -4.74 2.26 8.72
C GLN A 51 -4.03 3.60 8.56
N ARG A 52 -2.86 3.65 7.91
CA ARG A 52 -2.18 4.93 7.63
C ARG A 52 -3.07 5.89 6.83
N TYR A 53 -3.70 5.39 5.78
CA TYR A 53 -4.58 6.23 4.95
C TYR A 53 -5.80 6.75 5.73
N GLU A 54 -6.41 5.89 6.55
CA GLU A 54 -7.60 6.26 7.33
C GLU A 54 -7.31 7.25 8.47
N ILE A 55 -6.10 7.23 9.04
CA ILE A 55 -5.68 8.18 10.09
C ILE A 55 -5.60 9.61 9.54
N HIS A 56 -5.05 9.77 8.34
CA HIS A 56 -4.90 11.08 7.70
C HIS A 56 -6.20 11.57 7.05
N GLU A 57 -6.88 10.68 6.34
CA GLU A 57 -8.10 10.99 5.61
C GLU A 57 -9.06 9.79 5.63
N PRO A 58 -10.07 9.79 6.52
CA PRO A 58 -11.05 8.71 6.59
C PRO A 58 -11.73 8.44 5.24
N GLY A 59 -11.83 7.17 4.86
CA GLY A 59 -12.39 6.71 3.59
C GLY A 59 -11.51 6.95 2.35
N SER A 60 -10.31 7.52 2.50
CA SER A 60 -9.35 7.71 1.39
C SER A 60 -8.86 6.39 0.81
N TYR A 61 -8.74 5.33 1.62
CA TYR A 61 -8.16 4.07 1.20
C TYR A 61 -8.88 3.46 -0.01
N LYS A 62 -10.22 3.45 0.00
CA LYS A 62 -11.02 2.91 -1.11
C LYS A 62 -10.80 3.70 -2.40
N ARG A 63 -10.76 5.04 -2.32
CA ARG A 63 -10.51 5.93 -3.47
C ARG A 63 -9.13 5.69 -4.07
N ILE A 64 -8.10 5.58 -3.21
CA ILE A 64 -6.72 5.33 -3.64
C ILE A 64 -6.59 3.95 -4.30
N GLN A 65 -7.24 2.92 -3.74
CA GLN A 65 -7.24 1.58 -4.35
C GLN A 65 -7.92 1.58 -5.73
N GLN A 66 -9.05 2.27 -5.89
CA GLN A 66 -9.72 2.40 -7.20
C GLN A 66 -8.80 3.10 -8.22
N ALA A 67 -8.19 4.22 -7.84
CA ALA A 67 -7.24 4.93 -8.70
C ALA A 67 -6.03 4.06 -9.09
N ARG A 68 -5.51 3.24 -8.16
CA ARG A 68 -4.44 2.26 -8.47
C ARG A 68 -4.90 1.21 -9.48
N LEU A 69 -6.10 0.66 -9.31
CA LEU A 69 -6.66 -0.35 -10.21
C LEU A 69 -6.85 0.21 -11.63
N GLU A 70 -7.35 1.43 -11.76
CA GLU A 70 -7.51 2.09 -13.06
C GLU A 70 -6.17 2.34 -13.75
N LYS A 71 -5.17 2.82 -13.01
CA LYS A 71 -3.80 2.98 -13.53
C LYS A 71 -3.22 1.65 -14.01
N GLU A 72 -3.44 0.56 -13.26
CA GLU A 72 -2.99 -0.76 -13.67
C GLU A 72 -3.68 -1.27 -14.93
N LYS A 73 -5.00 -1.06 -15.06
CA LYS A 73 -5.74 -1.40 -16.28
C LYS A 73 -5.16 -0.68 -17.49
N ARG A 74 -4.98 0.64 -17.38
CA ARG A 74 -4.36 1.45 -18.44
C ARG A 74 -2.95 0.98 -18.78
N ARG A 75 -2.12 0.65 -17.79
CA ARG A 75 -0.77 0.11 -18.02
C ARG A 75 -0.81 -1.22 -18.77
N ARG A 76 -1.76 -2.12 -18.43
CA ARG A 76 -1.92 -3.40 -19.12
C ARG A 76 -2.38 -3.23 -20.56
N GLU A 77 -3.27 -2.27 -20.82
CA GLU A 77 -3.73 -1.93 -22.17
C GLU A 77 -2.56 -1.42 -23.03
N LEU A 78 -1.80 -0.45 -22.53
CA LEU A 78 -0.60 0.06 -23.20
C LEU A 78 0.43 -1.05 -23.47
N PHE A 79 0.64 -1.95 -22.52
CA PHE A 79 1.56 -3.09 -22.69
C PHE A 79 1.08 -4.05 -23.78
N LYS A 80 -0.21 -4.37 -23.81
CA LYS A 80 -0.80 -5.22 -24.86
C LYS A 80 -0.69 -4.55 -26.23
N GLU A 81 -0.97 -3.26 -26.32
CA GLU A 81 -0.85 -2.49 -27.56
C GLU A 81 0.60 -2.46 -28.06
N GLY A 82 1.56 -2.20 -27.17
CA GLY A 82 2.99 -2.26 -27.51
C GLY A 82 3.45 -3.64 -27.96
N THR A 83 2.97 -4.69 -27.29
CA THR A 83 3.25 -6.09 -27.67
C THR A 83 2.65 -6.44 -29.03
N ARG A 84 1.45 -5.94 -29.31
CA ARG A 84 0.77 -6.13 -30.61
C ARG A 84 1.54 -5.47 -31.75
N ARG A 85 1.96 -4.22 -31.56
CA ARG A 85 2.81 -3.49 -32.54
C ARG A 85 4.15 -4.17 -32.77
N TRP A 86 4.77 -4.72 -31.72
CA TRP A 86 6.02 -5.48 -31.83
C TRP A 86 5.87 -6.78 -32.63
N LEU A 87 4.76 -7.51 -32.43
CA LEU A 87 4.46 -8.73 -33.20
C LEU A 87 4.17 -8.42 -34.67
N GLU A 88 3.42 -7.35 -34.96
CA GLU A 88 3.13 -6.89 -36.33
C GLU A 88 4.41 -6.50 -37.08
N GLN A 89 5.40 -5.91 -36.40
CA GLN A 89 6.68 -5.51 -37.01
C GLN A 89 7.65 -6.69 -37.26
N LYS A 90 7.50 -7.81 -36.55
CA LYS A 90 8.31 -9.03 -36.77
C LYS A 90 7.69 -10.04 -37.76
N GLY A 91 6.40 -9.90 -38.04
CA GLY A 91 5.65 -10.80 -38.93
C GLY A 91 5.43 -10.28 -40.35
N GLY A 92 6.05 -9.15 -40.71
CA GLY A 92 6.00 -8.53 -42.05
C GLY A 92 7.31 -8.65 -42.80
#